data_AF-A0A8J7NEL0-F1
#
_entry.id   AF-A0A8J7NEL0-F1
#
_cell.length_a   1.000
_cell.length_b   1.000
_cell.length_c   1.000
_cell.angle_alpha   90.00
_cell.angle_beta   90.00
_cell.angle_gamma   90.00
#
_symmetry.space_group_name_H-M   'P 1'
#
loop_
_entity.id
_entity.type
_entity.pdbx_description
1 polymer ?
#
loop_
_entity_poly.entity_id
_entity_poly.type
_entity_poly.pdbx_seq_one_letter_code
_entity_poly.pdbx_strand_id
1 'polypeptide(L)'
;MTWSQVYDPFGSLLLSTLVAALPVIVLLGAIGIFEIRAHLAAALGLLTALLVAVLAFGMPVGMAGMSAVYGAAFGLMPIGWIILNVIFLYQLTNEKGEFDVLRHSIRGISDDRRMQVLFIAFSFGAFFEGAAGFGTPVAVTAAMLMGLGFSPLSAAGLCLIANTAPVAFGALGTPVIALSAVTGLDLLELSGMIGRQLPFFSVIVPFWLIWAMVGFRRMAEVWPALLVAGVSFAVPQYLVSN
;
A
#
# COMPACT_ATOMS: atom_id res chain seq x y z
N MET A 1 1.92 -13.13 -31.93
CA MET A 1 2.21 -11.74 -32.32
C MET A 1 2.21 -10.89 -31.07
N THR A 2 3.24 -10.09 -30.85
CA THR A 2 3.29 -9.12 -29.75
C THR A 2 2.48 -7.89 -30.15
N TRP A 3 1.45 -7.55 -29.37
CA TRP A 3 0.78 -6.26 -29.54
C TRP A 3 1.63 -5.17 -28.90
N SER A 4 1.85 -4.08 -29.62
CA SER A 4 2.52 -2.90 -29.10
C SER A 4 1.49 -1.81 -28.86
N GLN A 5 1.44 -1.28 -27.64
CA GLN A 5 0.50 -0.22 -27.28
C GLN A 5 0.93 1.09 -27.94
N VAL A 6 -0.01 1.72 -28.66
CA VAL A 6 0.13 3.11 -29.08
C VAL A 6 -0.32 3.99 -27.91
N TYR A 7 0.61 4.74 -27.30
CA TYR A 7 0.29 5.57 -26.12
C TYR A 7 -0.57 6.80 -26.45
N ASP A 8 -0.59 7.23 -27.71
CA ASP A 8 -1.40 8.36 -28.16
C ASP A 8 -2.34 7.98 -29.34
N PRO A 9 -3.38 7.17 -29.11
CA PRO A 9 -4.29 6.74 -30.18
C PRO A 9 -5.15 7.88 -30.76
N PHE A 10 -5.28 9.01 -30.04
CA PHE A 10 -6.12 10.14 -30.44
C PHE A 10 -5.34 11.34 -31.01
N GLY A 11 -4.00 11.27 -31.08
CA GLY A 11 -3.15 12.40 -31.48
C GLY A 11 -3.16 13.56 -30.48
N SER A 12 -3.58 13.30 -29.24
CA SER A 12 -3.59 14.24 -28.13
C SER A 12 -3.26 13.48 -26.85
N LEU A 13 -2.05 13.72 -26.32
CA LEU A 13 -1.57 13.12 -25.08
C LEU A 13 -2.57 13.29 -23.92
N LEU A 14 -3.22 14.45 -23.81
CA LEU A 14 -4.18 14.72 -22.75
C LEU A 14 -5.43 13.86 -22.88
N LEU A 15 -5.98 13.75 -24.10
CA LEU A 15 -7.18 12.92 -24.34
C LEU A 15 -6.86 11.44 -24.14
N SER A 16 -5.74 10.97 -24.66
CA SER A 16 -5.24 9.60 -24.49
C SER A 16 -5.03 9.25 -23.01
N THR A 17 -4.49 10.17 -22.22
CA THR A 17 -4.32 10.01 -20.76
C THR A 17 -5.66 9.96 -20.03
N LEU A 18 -6.61 10.85 -20.35
CA LEU A 18 -7.93 10.86 -19.73
C LEU A 18 -8.70 9.56 -19.99
N VAL A 19 -8.64 9.04 -21.23
CA VAL A 19 -9.26 7.76 -21.59
C VAL A 19 -8.58 6.60 -20.88
N ALA A 20 -7.24 6.58 -20.81
CA ALA A 20 -6.49 5.57 -20.08
C ALA A 20 -6.77 5.58 -18.56
N ALA A 21 -7.15 6.72 -17.99
CA ALA A 21 -7.48 6.85 -16.56
C ALA A 21 -8.89 6.34 -16.19
N LEU A 22 -9.79 6.15 -17.17
CA LEU A 22 -11.19 5.76 -16.92
C LEU A 22 -11.34 4.51 -16.02
N PRO A 23 -10.60 3.41 -16.18
CA PRO A 23 -10.77 2.24 -15.33
C PRO A 23 -10.48 2.53 -13.86
N VAL A 24 -9.48 3.36 -13.58
CA VAL A 24 -9.11 3.79 -12.23
C VAL A 24 -10.17 4.72 -11.65
N ILE A 25 -10.67 5.68 -12.44
CA ILE A 25 -11.73 6.59 -12.03
C ILE A 25 -13.01 5.83 -11.69
N VAL A 26 -13.40 4.85 -12.52
CA VAL A 26 -14.57 4.01 -12.28
C VAL A 26 -14.39 3.17 -11.01
N LEU A 27 -13.24 2.51 -10.85
CA LEU A 27 -12.95 1.69 -9.69
C LEU A 27 -12.96 2.50 -8.39
N LEU A 28 -12.19 3.59 -8.34
CA LEU A 28 -12.06 4.43 -7.14
C LEU A 28 -13.33 5.23 -6.87
N GLY A 29 -14.01 5.72 -7.91
CA GLY A 29 -15.29 6.42 -7.77
C GLY A 29 -16.40 5.50 -7.25
N ALA A 30 -16.47 4.26 -7.75
CA ALA A 30 -17.42 3.25 -7.29
C ALA A 30 -17.27 2.97 -5.79
N ILE A 31 -16.04 2.89 -5.28
CA ILE A 31 -15.76 2.62 -3.86
C ILE A 31 -15.91 3.89 -3.03
N GLY A 32 -15.28 4.99 -3.43
CA GLY A 32 -15.13 6.19 -2.60
C GLY A 32 -16.34 7.13 -2.62
N ILE A 33 -17.09 7.19 -3.73
CA ILE A 33 -18.25 8.09 -3.87
C ILE A 33 -19.56 7.31 -3.73
N PHE A 34 -19.65 6.17 -4.42
CA PHE A 34 -20.88 5.39 -4.48
C PHE A 34 -20.95 4.26 -3.43
N GLU A 35 -19.88 4.06 -2.65
CA GLU A 35 -19.79 3.05 -1.58
C GLU A 35 -20.20 1.63 -2.05
N ILE A 36 -19.95 1.32 -3.32
CA ILE A 36 -20.27 0.02 -3.92
C ILE A 36 -19.32 -1.04 -3.35
N ARG A 37 -19.84 -2.26 -3.16
CA ARG A 37 -19.05 -3.42 -2.71
C ARG A 37 -17.81 -3.61 -3.59
N ALA A 38 -16.65 -3.81 -2.97
CA ALA A 38 -15.35 -3.85 -3.65
C ALA A 38 -15.27 -4.83 -4.84
N HIS A 39 -15.90 -6.01 -4.74
CA HIS A 39 -15.92 -6.99 -5.85
C HIS A 39 -16.71 -6.50 -7.07
N LEU A 40 -17.80 -5.75 -6.87
CA LEU A 40 -18.57 -5.15 -7.96
C LEU A 40 -17.80 -3.97 -8.57
N ALA A 41 -17.17 -3.14 -7.74
CA ALA A 41 -16.31 -2.06 -8.22
C ALA A 41 -15.14 -2.59 -9.06
N ALA A 42 -14.50 -3.69 -8.62
CA ALA A 42 -13.45 -4.38 -9.37
C ALA A 42 -13.96 -4.91 -10.73
N ALA A 43 -15.16 -5.49 -10.77
CA ALA A 43 -15.78 -5.94 -12.01
C ALA A 43 -16.07 -4.78 -12.99
N LEU A 44 -16.56 -3.64 -12.48
CA LEU A 44 -16.77 -2.43 -13.28
C LEU A 44 -15.46 -1.84 -13.80
N GLY A 45 -14.41 -1.81 -12.97
CA GLY A 45 -13.07 -1.40 -13.38
C GLY A 45 -12.50 -2.30 -14.48
N LEU A 46 -12.63 -3.62 -14.33
CA LEU A 46 -12.20 -4.59 -15.34
C LEU A 46 -12.97 -4.42 -16.66
N LEU A 47 -14.28 -4.27 -16.59
CA LEU A 47 -15.11 -4.04 -17.77
C LEU A 47 -14.66 -2.77 -18.50
N THR A 48 -14.45 -1.68 -17.76
CA THR A 48 -13.99 -0.40 -18.30
C THR A 48 -12.60 -0.54 -18.92
N ALA A 49 -11.68 -1.26 -18.28
CA ALA A 49 -10.34 -1.53 -18.82
C ALA A 49 -10.39 -2.30 -20.14
N LEU A 50 -11.23 -3.34 -20.23
CA LEU A 50 -11.42 -4.11 -21.46
C LEU A 50 -12.00 -3.25 -22.59
N LEU A 51 -13.01 -2.44 -22.29
CA LEU A 51 -13.61 -1.53 -23.27
C LEU A 51 -12.60 -0.50 -23.77
N VAL A 52 -11.83 0.12 -22.88
CA VAL A 52 -10.79 1.09 -23.25
C VAL A 52 -9.69 0.42 -24.07
N ALA A 53 -9.18 -0.73 -23.64
CA ALA A 53 -8.11 -1.44 -24.35
C ALA A 53 -8.53 -1.82 -25.79
N VAL A 54 -9.75 -2.35 -25.96
CA VAL A 54 -10.24 -2.80 -27.28
C VAL A 54 -10.67 -1.64 -28.16
N LEU A 55 -11.51 -0.74 -27.64
CA LEU A 55 -12.16 0.30 -28.46
C LEU A 55 -11.29 1.53 -28.68
N ALA A 56 -10.53 1.97 -27.65
CA ALA A 56 -9.72 3.18 -27.75
C ALA A 56 -8.28 2.88 -28.20
N PHE A 57 -7.68 1.81 -27.68
CA PHE A 57 -6.28 1.44 -27.98
C PHE A 57 -6.14 0.37 -29.07
N GLY A 58 -7.26 -0.13 -29.61
CA GLY A 58 -7.25 -1.09 -30.72
C GLY A 58 -6.64 -2.45 -30.38
N MET A 59 -6.60 -2.82 -29.10
CA MET A 59 -6.09 -4.12 -28.68
C MET A 59 -7.00 -5.24 -29.20
N PRO A 60 -6.46 -6.29 -29.86
CA PRO A 60 -7.26 -7.43 -30.27
C PRO A 60 -7.97 -8.09 -29.08
N VAL A 61 -9.28 -8.37 -29.23
CA VAL A 61 -10.14 -8.89 -28.16
C VAL A 61 -9.57 -10.15 -27.50
N GLY A 62 -9.00 -11.06 -28.29
CA GLY A 62 -8.36 -12.27 -27.77
C GLY A 62 -7.18 -11.97 -26.84
N MET A 63 -6.35 -10.99 -27.16
CA MET A 63 -5.23 -10.59 -26.29
C MET A 63 -5.71 -9.83 -25.05
N ALA A 64 -6.74 -8.98 -25.18
CA ALA A 64 -7.34 -8.31 -24.02
C ALA A 64 -7.93 -9.32 -23.02
N GLY A 65 -8.66 -10.33 -23.52
CA GLY A 65 -9.17 -11.43 -22.71
C GLY A 65 -8.08 -12.26 -22.05
N MET A 66 -7.03 -12.62 -22.78
CA MET A 66 -5.88 -13.35 -22.22
C MET A 66 -5.15 -12.54 -21.15
N SER A 67 -5.01 -11.22 -21.34
CA SER A 67 -4.44 -10.31 -20.33
C SER A 67 -5.30 -10.26 -19.07
N ALA A 68 -6.63 -10.21 -19.20
CA ALA A 68 -7.54 -10.26 -18.06
C ALA A 68 -7.44 -11.59 -17.29
N VAL A 69 -7.38 -12.73 -18.00
CA VAL A 69 -7.19 -14.06 -17.37
C VAL A 69 -5.83 -14.14 -16.68
N TYR A 70 -4.77 -13.63 -17.30
CA TYR A 70 -3.45 -13.56 -16.70
C TYR A 70 -3.46 -12.73 -15.41
N GLY A 71 -4.09 -11.55 -15.43
CA GLY A 71 -4.27 -10.70 -14.25
C GLY A 71 -5.09 -11.39 -13.15
N ALA A 72 -6.14 -12.13 -13.50
CA ALA A 72 -6.93 -12.91 -12.54
C ALA A 72 -6.11 -14.06 -11.92
N ALA A 73 -5.33 -14.77 -12.73
CA ALA A 73 -4.43 -15.82 -12.25
C ALA A 73 -3.33 -15.25 -11.33
N PHE A 74 -2.77 -14.10 -11.67
CA PHE A 74 -1.82 -13.38 -10.83
C PHE A 74 -2.46 -12.88 -9.53
N GLY A 75 -3.71 -12.41 -9.55
CA GLY A 75 -4.44 -12.09 -8.33
C GLY A 75 -4.68 -13.32 -7.45
N LEU A 76 -5.03 -14.46 -8.04
CA LEU A 76 -5.41 -15.66 -7.30
C LEU A 76 -4.21 -16.43 -6.74
N MET A 77 -3.14 -16.58 -7.52
CA MET A 77 -1.95 -17.35 -7.10
C MET A 77 -1.05 -16.53 -6.17
N PRO A 78 -0.22 -15.57 -6.63
CA PRO A 78 0.71 -14.91 -5.72
C PRO A 78 0.01 -14.09 -4.63
N ILE A 79 -1.00 -13.28 -4.97
CA ILE A 79 -1.65 -12.40 -3.97
C ILE A 79 -2.59 -13.23 -3.06
N GLY A 80 -3.46 -14.04 -3.65
CA GLY A 80 -4.39 -14.88 -2.91
C GLY A 80 -3.69 -15.87 -1.97
N TRP A 81 -2.56 -16.46 -2.39
CA TRP A 81 -1.77 -17.34 -1.55
C TRP A 81 -1.17 -16.62 -0.34
N ILE A 82 -0.66 -15.39 -0.51
CA ILE A 82 -0.16 -14.57 0.60
C ILE A 82 -1.31 -14.28 1.58
N ILE A 83 -2.45 -13.78 1.09
CA ILE A 83 -3.59 -13.41 1.93
C ILE A 83 -4.10 -14.61 2.72
N LEU A 84 -4.24 -15.79 2.09
CA LEU A 84 -4.70 -17.01 2.77
C LEU A 84 -3.79 -17.39 3.93
N ASN A 85 -2.47 -17.45 3.69
CA ASN A 85 -1.49 -17.81 4.71
C ASN A 85 -1.44 -16.77 5.84
N VAL A 86 -1.56 -15.48 5.51
CA VAL A 86 -1.53 -14.41 6.51
C VAL A 86 -2.80 -14.41 7.35
N ILE A 87 -3.99 -14.59 6.76
CA ILE A 87 -5.24 -14.73 7.52
C ILE A 87 -5.19 -15.96 8.42
N PHE A 88 -4.69 -17.09 7.92
CA PHE A 88 -4.50 -18.30 8.73
C PHE A 88 -3.58 -18.04 9.93
N LEU A 89 -2.41 -17.43 9.72
CA LEU A 89 -1.48 -17.08 10.79
C LEU A 89 -2.09 -16.06 11.77
N TYR A 90 -2.83 -15.09 11.26
CA TYR A 90 -3.56 -14.12 12.09
C TYR A 90 -4.56 -14.82 13.00
N GLN A 91 -5.42 -15.69 12.44
CA GLN A 91 -6.40 -16.44 13.21
C GLN A 91 -5.72 -17.36 14.24
N LEU A 92 -4.66 -18.06 13.85
CA LEU A 92 -3.88 -18.92 14.76
C LEU A 92 -3.29 -18.12 15.93
N THR A 93 -2.72 -16.95 15.65
CA THR A 93 -2.14 -16.06 16.67
C THR A 93 -3.21 -15.48 17.59
N ASN A 94 -4.38 -15.19 17.03
CA ASN A 94 -5.53 -14.68 17.76
C ASN A 94 -6.15 -15.74 18.68
N GLU A 95 -6.38 -16.95 18.18
CA GLU A 95 -6.88 -18.09 18.97
C GLU A 95 -5.91 -18.50 20.09
N LYS A 96 -4.59 -18.42 19.86
CA LYS A 96 -3.59 -18.68 20.90
C LYS A 96 -3.52 -17.60 21.99
N GLY A 97 -4.17 -16.45 21.82
CA GLY A 97 -4.09 -15.32 22.75
C GLY A 97 -2.75 -14.57 22.72
N GLU A 98 -1.87 -14.88 21.76
CA GLU A 98 -0.58 -14.20 21.61
C GLU A 98 -0.76 -12.72 21.22
N PHE A 99 -1.87 -12.39 20.54
CA PHE A 99 -2.24 -11.00 20.27
C PHE A 99 -2.51 -10.21 21.56
N ASP A 100 -3.09 -10.85 22.58
CA ASP A 100 -3.30 -10.21 23.87
C ASP A 100 -1.98 -10.01 24.63
N VAL A 101 -1.05 -10.96 24.52
CA VAL A 101 0.31 -10.81 25.05
C VAL A 101 1.01 -9.64 24.36
N LEU A 102 0.97 -9.57 23.03
CA LEU A 102 1.53 -8.46 22.25
C LEU A 102 0.91 -7.11 22.67
N ARG A 103 -0.41 -7.06 22.87
CA ARG A 103 -1.12 -5.86 23.34
C ARG A 103 -0.69 -5.44 24.75
N HIS A 104 -0.47 -6.39 25.66
CA HIS A 104 0.04 -6.11 27.01
C HIS A 104 1.50 -5.62 26.97
N SER A 105 2.34 -6.24 26.16
CA SER A 105 3.72 -5.79 25.96
C SER A 105 3.78 -4.38 25.40
N ILE A 106 2.97 -4.04 24.39
CA ILE A 106 2.97 -2.70 23.79
C ILE A 106 2.40 -1.63 24.73
N ARG A 107 1.34 -1.93 25.50
CA ARG A 107 0.88 -1.02 26.57
C ARG A 107 1.97 -0.76 27.60
N GLY A 108 2.83 -1.75 27.87
CA GLY A 108 3.98 -1.60 28.78
C GLY A 108 5.15 -0.79 28.22
N ILE A 109 5.20 -0.48 26.92
CA ILE A 109 6.31 0.28 26.31
C ILE A 109 6.19 1.78 26.61
N SER A 110 4.98 2.34 26.52
CA SER A 110 4.76 3.77 26.80
C SER A 110 3.30 4.07 27.12
N ASP A 111 3.09 4.90 28.14
CA ASP A 111 1.78 5.47 28.46
C ASP A 111 1.36 6.60 27.49
N ASP A 112 2.30 7.12 26.69
CA ASP A 112 2.02 8.17 25.71
C ASP A 112 1.35 7.57 24.45
N ARG A 113 0.09 7.93 24.23
CA ARG A 113 -0.69 7.51 23.05
C ARG A 113 0.00 7.86 21.72
N ARG A 114 0.80 8.93 21.66
CA ARG A 114 1.57 9.31 20.46
C ARG A 114 2.64 8.28 20.17
N MET A 115 3.34 7.81 21.20
CA MET A 115 4.38 6.79 21.07
C MET A 115 3.78 5.43 20.71
N GLN A 116 2.63 5.07 21.30
CA GLN A 116 1.90 3.86 20.91
C GLN A 116 1.54 3.86 19.42
N VAL A 117 1.04 4.98 18.89
CA VAL A 117 0.74 5.12 17.45
C VAL A 117 2.01 5.03 16.61
N LEU A 118 3.10 5.69 17.01
CA LEU A 118 4.37 5.60 16.30
C LEU A 118 4.89 4.15 16.23
N PHE A 119 4.88 3.43 17.35
CA PHE A 119 5.37 2.05 17.39
C PHE A 119 4.48 1.08 16.62
N ILE A 120 3.15 1.20 16.75
CA ILE A 120 2.21 0.27 16.11
C ILE A 120 2.04 0.61 14.63
N ALA A 121 1.58 1.83 14.33
CA ALA A 121 1.18 2.19 12.97
C ALA A 121 2.39 2.36 12.04
N PHE A 122 3.49 2.95 12.53
CA PHE A 122 4.66 3.21 11.70
C PHE A 122 5.71 2.10 11.81
N SER A 123 6.31 1.87 12.99
CA SER A 123 7.45 0.94 13.09
C SER A 123 7.06 -0.52 12.86
N PHE A 124 6.06 -1.03 13.59
CA PHE A 124 5.56 -2.39 13.44
C PHE A 124 4.83 -2.58 12.10
N GLY A 125 4.02 -1.58 11.71
CA GLY A 125 3.37 -1.54 10.39
C GLY A 125 4.35 -1.67 9.24
N ALA A 126 5.45 -0.89 9.23
CA ALA A 126 6.46 -0.93 8.18
C ALA A 126 7.22 -2.27 8.11
N PHE A 127 7.53 -2.87 9.27
CA PHE A 127 8.10 -4.21 9.32
C PHE A 127 7.16 -5.25 8.69
N PHE A 128 5.88 -5.18 9.05
CA PHE A 128 4.88 -6.11 8.55
C PHE A 128 4.56 -5.86 7.05
N GLU A 129 4.65 -4.61 6.57
CA GLU A 129 4.52 -4.27 5.14
C GLU A 129 5.66 -4.86 4.32
N GLY A 130 6.90 -4.80 4.82
CA GLY A 130 8.03 -5.45 4.19
C GLY A 130 7.84 -6.97 4.02
N ALA A 131 7.25 -7.62 5.03
CA ALA A 131 7.06 -9.08 5.04
C ALA A 131 5.81 -9.55 4.26
N ALA A 132 4.66 -8.89 4.45
CA ALA A 132 3.37 -9.33 3.91
C ALA A 132 2.90 -8.48 2.73
N GLY A 133 2.99 -7.15 2.85
CA GLY A 133 2.49 -6.16 1.90
C GLY A 133 0.98 -6.17 1.68
N PHE A 134 0.55 -5.55 0.56
CA PHE A 134 -0.83 -5.53 0.06
C PHE A 134 -1.88 -4.96 1.05
N GLY A 135 -1.47 -4.04 1.92
CA GLY A 135 -2.39 -3.39 2.87
C GLY A 135 -2.80 -4.24 4.07
N THR A 136 -2.32 -5.50 4.16
CA THR A 136 -2.48 -6.36 5.33
C THR A 136 -1.98 -5.69 6.64
N PRO A 137 -0.85 -4.96 6.65
CA PRO A 137 -0.37 -4.28 7.85
C PRO A 137 -1.31 -3.22 8.37
N VAL A 138 -1.95 -2.47 7.47
CA VAL A 138 -2.92 -1.43 7.86
C VAL A 138 -4.08 -2.05 8.62
N ALA A 139 -4.60 -3.19 8.17
CA ALA A 139 -5.70 -3.89 8.84
C ALA A 139 -5.30 -4.37 10.25
N VAL A 140 -4.13 -5.02 10.37
CA VAL A 140 -3.65 -5.56 11.65
C VAL A 140 -3.34 -4.44 12.64
N THR A 141 -2.58 -3.42 12.22
CA THR A 141 -2.21 -2.29 13.08
C THR A 141 -3.42 -1.45 13.49
N ALA A 142 -4.41 -1.27 12.60
CA ALA A 142 -5.65 -0.58 12.94
C ALA A 142 -6.45 -1.35 13.99
N ALA A 143 -6.54 -2.68 13.88
CA ALA A 143 -7.18 -3.53 14.89
C ALA A 143 -6.48 -3.42 16.26
N MET A 144 -5.15 -3.39 16.28
CA MET A 144 -4.37 -3.19 17.50
C MET A 144 -4.65 -1.82 18.13
N LEU A 145 -4.66 -0.73 17.35
CA LEU A 145 -5.01 0.60 17.84
C LEU A 145 -6.45 0.68 18.35
N MET A 146 -7.42 0.05 17.67
CA MET A 146 -8.79 -0.06 18.17
C MET A 146 -8.83 -0.78 19.53
N GLY A 147 -8.06 -1.85 19.69
CA GLY A 147 -7.86 -2.52 20.98
C GLY A 147 -7.28 -1.60 22.05
N LEU A 148 -6.47 -0.60 21.70
CA LEU A 148 -5.97 0.40 22.65
C LEU A 148 -6.98 1.52 22.98
N GLY A 149 -8.19 1.47 22.42
CA GLY A 149 -9.24 2.46 22.67
C GLY A 149 -9.21 3.65 21.71
N PHE A 150 -8.62 3.49 20.52
CA PHE A 150 -8.80 4.45 19.43
C PHE A 150 -10.12 4.16 18.70
N SER A 151 -10.82 5.20 18.24
CA SER A 151 -12.02 5.01 17.42
C SER A 151 -11.64 4.34 16.08
N PRO A 152 -12.50 3.47 15.50
CA PRO A 152 -12.19 2.75 14.28
C PRO A 152 -11.70 3.62 13.11
N LEU A 153 -12.37 4.76 12.88
CA LEU A 153 -12.01 5.66 11.79
C LEU A 153 -10.63 6.31 12.00
N SER A 154 -10.33 6.76 13.22
CA SER A 154 -9.02 7.32 13.56
C SER A 154 -7.91 6.27 13.46
N ALA A 155 -8.15 5.05 13.96
CA ALA A 155 -7.18 3.97 13.88
C ALA A 155 -6.84 3.63 12.42
N ALA A 156 -7.86 3.43 11.58
CA ALA A 156 -7.68 3.16 10.16
C ALA A 156 -6.95 4.32 9.45
N GLY A 157 -7.37 5.57 9.69
CA GLY A 157 -6.75 6.74 9.07
C GLY A 157 -5.27 6.93 9.45
N LEU A 158 -4.93 6.77 10.72
CA LEU A 158 -3.55 6.87 11.20
C LEU A 158 -2.67 5.75 10.61
N CYS A 159 -3.17 4.52 10.55
CA CYS A 159 -2.46 3.40 9.93
C CYS A 159 -2.27 3.60 8.42
N LEU A 160 -3.25 4.16 7.71
CA LEU A 160 -3.13 4.49 6.29
C LEU A 160 -2.07 5.56 6.03
N ILE A 161 -2.04 6.63 6.85
CA ILE A 161 -1.00 7.67 6.75
C ILE A 161 0.39 7.05 6.98
N ALA A 162 0.53 6.26 8.04
CA ALA A 162 1.79 5.64 8.41
C ALA A 162 2.33 4.70 7.32
N ASN A 163 1.45 3.99 6.61
CA ASN A 163 1.86 3.02 5.60
C ASN A 163 2.41 3.66 4.32
N THR A 164 2.33 4.98 4.13
CA THR A 164 2.75 5.66 2.89
C THR A 164 4.23 5.44 2.54
N ALA A 165 5.12 5.40 3.53
CA ALA A 165 6.57 5.26 3.33
C ALA A 165 7.04 3.82 2.96
N PRO A 166 6.58 2.75 3.65
CA PRO A 166 7.10 1.39 3.40
C PRO A 166 6.62 0.70 2.13
N VAL A 167 5.48 1.10 1.53
CA VAL A 167 4.80 0.30 0.47
C VAL A 167 5.69 -0.04 -0.72
N ALA A 168 6.60 0.85 -1.13
CA ALA A 168 7.37 0.63 -2.37
C ALA A 168 8.22 -0.65 -2.32
N PHE A 169 8.74 -1.01 -1.14
CA PHE A 169 9.50 -2.24 -0.91
C PHE A 169 8.66 -3.32 -0.20
N GLY A 170 7.34 -3.11 -0.07
CA GLY A 170 6.42 -4.05 0.54
C GLY A 170 6.35 -5.38 -0.20
N ALA A 171 5.91 -6.43 0.51
CA ALA A 171 5.88 -7.80 0.00
C ALA A 171 7.20 -8.21 -0.67
N LEU A 172 8.33 -7.98 0.03
CA LEU A 172 9.68 -8.30 -0.45
C LEU A 172 10.01 -7.66 -1.82
N GLY A 173 9.59 -6.41 -2.04
CA GLY A 173 9.88 -5.67 -3.27
C GLY A 173 8.99 -6.01 -4.47
N THR A 174 7.88 -6.73 -4.26
CA THR A 174 6.93 -7.10 -5.33
C THR A 174 6.52 -5.90 -6.22
N PRO A 175 6.25 -4.69 -5.69
CA PRO A 175 5.92 -3.53 -6.54
C PRO A 175 7.05 -3.13 -7.49
N VAL A 176 8.31 -3.16 -7.03
CA VAL A 176 9.48 -2.81 -7.85
C VAL A 176 9.71 -3.89 -8.92
N ILE A 177 9.56 -5.16 -8.57
CA ILE A 177 9.66 -6.30 -9.50
C ILE A 177 8.59 -6.19 -10.59
N ALA A 178 7.35 -5.91 -10.20
CA ALA A 178 6.24 -5.74 -11.15
C ALA A 178 6.47 -4.53 -12.07
N LEU A 179 6.96 -3.40 -11.53
CA LEU A 179 7.28 -2.21 -12.32
C LEU A 179 8.37 -2.49 -13.34
N SER A 180 9.45 -3.17 -12.94
CA SER A 180 10.52 -3.60 -13.86
C SER A 180 9.97 -4.51 -14.96
N ALA A 181 9.13 -5.49 -14.63
CA ALA A 181 8.57 -6.42 -15.61
C ALA A 181 7.67 -5.75 -16.65
N VAL A 182 6.91 -4.71 -16.26
CA VAL A 182 5.98 -4.00 -17.16
C VAL A 182 6.69 -2.93 -17.99
N THR A 183 7.70 -2.26 -17.44
CA THR A 183 8.41 -1.17 -18.13
C THR A 183 9.62 -1.64 -18.93
N GLY A 184 10.17 -2.81 -18.59
CA GLY A 184 11.44 -3.31 -19.14
C GLY A 184 12.68 -2.56 -18.60
N LEU A 185 12.51 -1.68 -17.61
CA LEU A 185 13.62 -0.98 -16.96
C LEU A 185 14.37 -1.89 -15.99
N ASP A 186 15.66 -1.61 -15.79
CA ASP A 186 16.51 -2.38 -14.88
C ASP A 186 16.00 -2.31 -13.44
N LEU A 187 15.97 -3.47 -12.78
CA LEU A 187 15.43 -3.61 -11.43
C LEU A 187 16.26 -2.85 -10.40
N LEU A 188 17.59 -2.86 -10.52
CA LEU A 188 18.48 -2.19 -9.58
C LEU A 188 18.46 -0.67 -9.78
N GLU A 189 18.38 -0.20 -11.03
CA GLU A 189 18.19 1.23 -11.31
C GLU A 189 16.87 1.76 -10.73
N LEU A 190 15.77 1.02 -10.91
CA LEU A 190 14.48 1.37 -10.31
C LEU A 190 14.53 1.35 -8.78
N SER A 191 15.12 0.30 -8.19
CA SER A 191 15.32 0.18 -6.75
C SER A 191 16.11 1.37 -6.20
N GLY A 192 17.23 1.72 -6.82
CA GLY A 192 18.08 2.83 -6.39
C GLY A 192 17.38 4.19 -6.53
N MET A 193 16.59 4.41 -7.59
CA MET A 193 15.83 5.64 -7.77
C MET A 193 14.77 5.81 -6.66
N ILE A 194 13.98 4.77 -6.40
CA ILE A 194 13.00 4.72 -5.31
C ILE A 194 13.70 4.94 -3.96
N GLY A 195 14.82 4.25 -3.77
CA GLY A 195 15.68 4.29 -2.60
C GLY A 195 16.30 5.65 -2.28
N ARG A 196 16.49 6.50 -3.28
CA ARG A 196 16.97 7.89 -3.12
C ARG A 196 15.85 8.88 -2.83
N GLN A 197 14.64 8.62 -3.31
CA GLN A 197 13.48 9.52 -3.15
C GLN A 197 12.71 9.28 -1.85
N LEU A 198 12.48 8.02 -1.49
CA LEU A 198 11.67 7.68 -0.32
C LEU A 198 12.25 8.09 1.03
N PRO A 199 13.57 8.09 1.29
CA PRO A 199 14.12 8.47 2.59
C PRO A 199 13.63 9.83 3.09
N PHE A 200 13.41 10.79 2.19
CA PHE A 200 12.82 12.09 2.54
C PHE A 200 11.41 11.95 3.12
N PHE A 201 10.55 11.16 2.47
CA PHE A 201 9.20 10.88 2.93
C PHE A 201 9.20 10.02 4.19
N SER A 202 10.09 9.04 4.29
CA SER A 202 10.28 8.18 5.46
C SER A 202 10.57 8.97 6.74
N VAL A 203 11.30 10.09 6.64
CA VAL A 203 11.52 10.99 7.78
C VAL A 203 10.30 11.87 8.06
N ILE A 204 9.58 12.33 7.02
CA ILE A 204 8.43 13.24 7.17
C ILE A 204 7.19 12.52 7.72
N VAL A 205 6.95 11.27 7.31
CA VAL A 205 5.71 10.52 7.63
C VAL A 205 5.47 10.39 9.14
N PRO A 206 6.44 10.03 10.01
CA PRO A 206 6.24 10.03 11.47
C PRO A 206 5.78 11.37 12.04
N PHE A 207 6.30 12.49 11.51
CA PHE A 207 5.89 13.83 11.92
C PHE A 207 4.46 14.11 11.48
N TRP A 208 4.14 13.80 10.22
CA TRP A 208 2.81 14.01 9.68
C TRP A 208 1.76 13.14 10.40
N LEU A 209 2.09 11.89 10.71
CA LEU A 209 1.25 10.96 11.46
C LEU A 209 0.84 11.52 12.82
N ILE A 210 1.81 11.94 13.63
CA ILE A 210 1.52 12.49 14.96
C ILE A 210 0.91 13.89 14.86
N TRP A 211 1.28 14.68 13.87
CA TRP A 211 0.66 15.96 13.61
C TRP A 211 -0.84 15.81 13.29
N ALA A 212 -1.22 14.86 12.44
CA ALA A 212 -2.61 14.56 12.11
C ALA A 212 -3.41 14.06 13.34
N MET A 213 -2.75 13.37 14.28
CA MET A 213 -3.37 12.88 15.50
C MET A 213 -3.62 13.98 16.55
N VAL A 214 -2.63 14.83 16.83
CA VAL A 214 -2.66 15.72 18.01
C VAL A 214 -2.37 17.20 17.74
N GLY A 215 -2.13 17.58 16.48
CA GLY A 215 -1.76 18.95 16.10
C GLY A 215 -0.28 19.29 16.31
N PHE A 216 0.16 20.40 15.71
CA PHE A 216 1.60 20.70 15.54
C PHE A 216 2.32 20.90 16.87
N ARG A 217 1.70 21.64 17.80
CA ARG A 217 2.30 21.95 19.11
C ARG A 217 2.63 20.70 19.92
N ARG A 218 1.68 19.76 19.98
CA ARG A 218 1.87 18.49 20.72
C ARG A 218 2.77 17.50 19.98
N MET A 219 2.79 17.54 18.65
CA MET A 219 3.76 16.76 17.88
C MET A 219 5.19 17.23 18.17
N ALA A 220 5.41 18.54 18.25
CA ALA A 220 6.71 19.12 18.53
C ALA A 220 7.26 18.77 19.92
N GLU A 221 6.45 18.29 20.88
CA GLU A 221 6.95 17.83 22.18
C GLU A 221 7.66 16.46 22.08
N VAL A 222 7.32 15.65 21.08
CA VAL A 222 7.86 14.29 20.89
C VAL A 222 8.75 14.16 19.65
N TRP A 223 9.15 15.29 19.06
CA TRP A 223 9.96 15.37 17.84
C TRP A 223 11.22 14.47 17.83
N PRO A 224 11.95 14.25 18.95
CA PRO A 224 13.15 13.42 18.90
C PRO A 224 12.81 11.96 18.58
N ALA A 225 11.73 11.43 19.15
CA ALA A 225 11.29 10.07 18.88
C ALA A 225 10.82 9.89 17.42
N LEU A 226 10.15 10.91 16.87
CA LEU A 226 9.72 10.90 15.46
C LEU A 226 10.91 10.93 14.51
N LEU A 227 11.92 11.75 14.82
CA LEU A 227 13.15 11.81 14.04
C LEU A 227 13.90 10.49 14.08
N VAL A 228 14.04 9.88 15.27
CA VAL A 228 14.69 8.58 15.42
C VAL A 228 13.95 7.52 14.60
N ALA A 229 12.63 7.41 14.74
CA ALA A 229 11.84 6.44 13.98
C ALA A 229 12.00 6.63 12.46
N GLY A 230 11.90 7.88 11.99
CA GLY A 230 12.02 8.20 10.57
C GLY A 230 13.41 7.94 10.00
N VAL A 231 14.47 8.38 10.70
CA VAL A 231 15.86 8.20 10.26
C VAL A 231 16.27 6.73 10.33
N SER A 232 15.88 6.00 11.38
CA SER A 232 16.16 4.57 11.52
C SER A 232 15.47 3.73 10.45
N PHE A 233 14.36 4.22 9.86
CA PHE A 233 13.75 3.59 8.69
C PHE A 233 14.43 4.04 7.37
N ALA A 234 14.66 5.34 7.22
CA ALA A 234 15.19 5.96 6.01
C ALA A 234 16.63 5.54 5.66
N VAL A 235 17.51 5.42 6.66
CA VAL A 235 18.94 5.13 6.43
C VAL A 235 19.16 3.70 5.92
N PRO A 236 18.65 2.63 6.57
CA PRO A 236 18.75 1.28 6.00
C PRO A 236 18.04 1.18 4.65
N GLN A 237 16.88 1.83 4.49
CA GLN A 237 16.17 1.87 3.23
C GLN A 237 17.05 2.42 2.10
N TYR A 238 17.76 3.53 2.33
CA TYR A 238 18.69 4.11 1.37
C TYR A 238 19.88 3.17 1.11
N LEU A 239 20.53 2.66 2.16
CA LEU A 239 21.76 1.87 2.01
C LEU A 239 21.54 0.52 1.31
N VAL A 240 20.38 -0.12 1.52
CA VAL A 240 20.08 -1.45 0.97
C VAL A 240 19.54 -1.37 -0.47
N SER A 241 18.91 -0.26 -0.84
CA SER A 241 18.28 -0.11 -2.17
C SER A 241 19.23 0.36 -3.28
N ASN A 242 20.46 0.76 -2.92
CA ASN A 242 21.50 1.29 -3.81
C ASN A 242 22.66 0.32 -3.94
#